data_AF-A0A2H5A2S6-F1
#
_entry.id   AF-A0A2H5A2S6-F1
#
_cell.length_a   1.000
_cell.length_b   1.000
_cell.length_c   1.000
_cell.angle_alpha   90.00
_cell.angle_beta   90.00
_cell.angle_gamma   90.00
#
_symmetry.space_group_name_H-M   'P 1'
#
loop_
_entity.id
_entity.type
_entity.pdbx_description
1 polymer ?
#
loop_
_entity_poly.entity_id
_entity_poly.type
_entity_poly.pdbx_seq_one_letter_code
_entity_poly.pdbx_strand_id
1 'polypeptide(L)'
;MAPLRDALIETMLLDEEQFRRRLPDLVETHQLRTVGPDHAEDSPADIIRSLDGFETSSVTSFEREYIAKMVRLGTGPLGLTLTGPAYQDNPVRYATQTFQEMTGYSLATLRGENLRLLQGPATDPEAVATLQEGVDIWERRTVELWNYRADGTRFRNRVTIVPLSGPDGSITNWLGVQKAIDTADGSLLVAQSADTS
;
A
#
# COMPACT_ATOMS: atom_id res chain seq x y z
N MET A 1 5.68 22.14 -2.00
CA MET A 1 4.68 21.06 -2.12
C MET A 1 5.36 19.79 -1.66
N ALA A 2 4.72 19.01 -0.79
CA ALA A 2 5.31 17.73 -0.36
C ALA A 2 5.30 16.73 -1.55
N PRO A 3 6.30 15.84 -1.65
CA PRO A 3 6.26 14.73 -2.61
C PRO A 3 4.98 13.89 -2.43
N LEU A 4 4.44 13.34 -3.52
CA LEU A 4 3.17 12.58 -3.49
C LEU A 4 3.19 11.48 -2.43
N ARG A 5 4.30 10.75 -2.33
CA ARG A 5 4.46 9.66 -1.37
C ARG A 5 4.25 10.14 0.07
N ASP A 6 4.86 11.27 0.44
CA ASP A 6 4.76 11.82 1.80
C ASP A 6 3.35 12.35 2.06
N ALA A 7 2.80 13.12 1.13
CA ALA A 7 1.44 13.64 1.23
C ALA A 7 0.39 12.52 1.36
N LEU A 8 0.57 11.42 0.62
CA LEU A 8 -0.31 10.26 0.70
C LEU A 8 -0.17 9.55 2.06
N ILE A 9 1.07 9.31 2.53
CA ILE A 9 1.29 8.66 3.83
C ILE A 9 0.67 9.51 4.95
N GLU A 10 0.96 10.80 4.98
CA GLU A 10 0.39 11.73 5.97
C GLU A 10 -1.14 11.69 5.95
N THR A 11 -1.74 11.71 4.75
CA THR A 11 -3.20 11.64 4.60
C THR A 11 -3.76 10.31 5.10
N MET A 12 -3.09 9.18 4.82
CA MET A 12 -3.51 7.85 5.27
C MET A 12 -3.48 7.67 6.79
N LEU A 13 -2.58 8.39 7.48
CA LEU A 13 -2.44 8.34 8.94
C LEU A 13 -3.45 9.22 9.69
N LEU A 14 -4.19 10.07 8.99
CA LEU A 14 -5.28 10.85 9.58
C LEU A 14 -6.43 9.92 10.00
N ASP A 15 -7.24 10.35 10.98
CA ASP A 15 -8.50 9.68 11.26
C ASP A 15 -9.46 9.76 10.05
N GLU A 16 -10.53 8.95 10.04
CA GLU A 16 -11.47 8.87 8.93
C GLU A 16 -12.09 10.23 8.55
N GLU A 17 -12.40 11.10 9.50
CA GLU A 17 -13.01 12.41 9.21
C GLU A 17 -11.99 13.35 8.56
N GLN A 18 -10.81 13.44 9.14
CA GLN A 18 -9.69 14.23 8.64
C GLN A 18 -9.22 13.73 7.27
N PHE A 19 -9.14 12.42 7.08
CA PHE A 19 -8.84 11.79 5.78
C PHE A 19 -9.83 12.26 4.72
N ARG A 20 -11.14 12.16 4.97
CA ARG A 20 -12.18 12.58 4.00
C ARG A 20 -12.08 14.06 3.66
N ARG A 21 -11.75 14.91 4.63
CA ARG A 21 -11.56 16.35 4.42
C ARG A 21 -10.29 16.63 3.60
N ARG A 22 -9.22 15.86 3.80
CA ARG A 22 -7.92 16.06 3.12
C ARG A 22 -7.88 15.46 1.72
N LEU A 23 -8.64 14.39 1.48
CA LEU A 23 -8.62 13.63 0.23
C LEU A 23 -8.85 14.48 -1.04
N PRO A 24 -9.83 15.41 -1.11
CA PRO A 24 -10.02 16.22 -2.30
C PRO A 24 -8.80 17.05 -2.69
N ASP A 25 -8.12 17.67 -1.72
CA ASP A 25 -6.92 18.47 -1.96
C ASP A 25 -5.74 17.59 -2.41
N LEU A 26 -5.58 16.41 -1.83
CA LEU A 26 -4.56 15.44 -2.26
C LEU A 26 -4.78 15.02 -3.72
N VAL A 27 -6.04 14.72 -4.07
CA VAL A 27 -6.46 14.30 -5.41
C VAL A 27 -6.22 15.40 -6.42
N GLU A 28 -6.62 16.64 -6.11
CA GLU A 28 -6.42 17.80 -6.99
C GLU A 28 -4.93 18.12 -7.15
N THR A 29 -4.20 18.24 -6.05
CA THR A 29 -2.78 18.64 -6.03
C THR A 29 -1.90 17.67 -6.83
N HIS A 30 -2.17 16.36 -6.72
CA HIS A 30 -1.35 15.32 -7.35
C HIS A 30 -2.03 14.64 -8.54
N GLN A 31 -3.18 15.16 -9.00
CA GLN A 31 -3.93 14.65 -10.15
C GLN A 31 -4.21 13.14 -10.05
N LEU A 32 -4.58 12.67 -8.85
CA LEU A 32 -4.84 11.26 -8.58
C LEU A 32 -6.20 10.86 -9.17
N ARG A 33 -6.34 9.58 -9.55
CA ARG A 33 -7.64 9.00 -9.89
C ARG A 33 -8.20 8.31 -8.66
N THR A 34 -9.38 8.72 -8.21
CA THR A 34 -10.14 8.01 -7.18
C THR A 34 -11.06 6.98 -7.82
N VAL A 35 -11.46 5.95 -7.05
CA VAL A 35 -12.72 5.26 -7.37
C VAL A 35 -13.79 6.34 -7.20
N GLY A 36 -14.72 6.44 -8.15
CA GLY A 36 -15.67 7.56 -8.24
C GLY A 36 -16.57 7.75 -7.00
N PRO A 37 -17.61 8.60 -7.11
CA PRO A 37 -18.47 8.96 -5.97
C PRO A 37 -19.14 7.76 -5.27
N ASP A 38 -19.19 6.59 -5.92
CA ASP A 38 -19.84 5.36 -5.46
C ASP A 38 -19.40 4.91 -4.06
N HIS A 39 -18.18 5.24 -3.60
CA HIS A 39 -17.69 4.90 -2.25
C HIS A 39 -17.30 6.13 -1.40
N ALA A 40 -17.63 7.34 -1.85
CA ALA A 40 -17.27 8.56 -1.14
C ALA A 40 -18.00 8.67 0.21
N GLU A 41 -19.28 8.27 0.24
CA GLU A 41 -20.15 8.39 1.42
C GLU A 41 -20.33 7.07 2.18
N ASP A 42 -19.99 5.94 1.57
CA ASP A 42 -20.15 4.61 2.15
C ASP A 42 -19.39 4.46 3.47
N SER A 43 -19.94 3.71 4.42
CA SER A 43 -19.18 3.36 5.62
C SER A 43 -18.04 2.39 5.28
N PRO A 44 -16.96 2.33 6.09
CA PRO A 44 -15.94 1.30 5.90
C PRO A 44 -16.50 -0.13 5.87
N ALA A 45 -17.60 -0.41 6.57
CA ALA A 45 -18.25 -1.71 6.54
C ALA A 45 -19.02 -1.98 5.24
N ASP A 46 -19.63 -0.96 4.63
CA ASP A 46 -20.31 -1.06 3.33
C ASP A 46 -19.30 -1.33 2.22
N ILE A 47 -18.18 -0.58 2.21
CA ILE A 47 -17.09 -0.78 1.25
C ILE A 47 -16.55 -2.21 1.33
N ILE A 48 -16.31 -2.74 2.53
CA ILE A 48 -15.79 -4.11 2.67
C ILE A 48 -16.78 -5.14 2.13
N ARG A 49 -18.09 -4.92 2.30
CA ARG A 49 -19.13 -5.81 1.75
C ARG A 49 -19.24 -5.75 0.23
N SER A 50 -18.80 -4.65 -0.40
CA SER A 50 -18.77 -4.55 -1.86
C SER A 50 -17.51 -5.12 -2.49
N LEU A 51 -16.48 -5.44 -1.71
CA LEU A 51 -15.25 -6.06 -2.21
C LEU A 51 -15.43 -7.56 -2.40
N ASP A 52 -15.22 -8.04 -3.63
CA ASP A 52 -15.28 -9.45 -3.94
C ASP A 52 -14.29 -10.27 -3.09
N GLY A 53 -14.81 -11.34 -2.48
CA GLY A 53 -14.03 -12.23 -1.62
C GLY A 53 -13.70 -11.68 -0.23
N PHE A 54 -14.24 -10.52 0.17
CA PHE A 54 -14.10 -9.99 1.52
C PHE A 54 -15.29 -10.34 2.40
N GLU A 55 -15.01 -11.13 3.44
CA GLU A 55 -15.95 -11.29 4.55
C GLU A 55 -15.69 -10.19 5.57
N THR A 56 -16.73 -9.47 5.97
CA THR A 56 -16.62 -8.39 6.95
C THR A 56 -16.00 -8.91 8.27
N SER A 57 -16.33 -10.13 8.70
CA SER A 57 -15.76 -10.80 9.87
C SER A 57 -14.27 -11.16 9.74
N SER A 58 -13.71 -11.19 8.53
CA SER A 58 -12.30 -11.57 8.28
C SER A 58 -11.30 -10.43 8.51
N VAL A 59 -11.79 -9.22 8.77
CA VAL A 59 -10.99 -8.02 9.01
C VAL A 59 -11.52 -7.26 10.23
N THR A 60 -10.59 -6.79 11.06
CA THR A 60 -10.87 -5.97 12.24
C THR A 60 -11.44 -4.61 11.85
N SER A 61 -12.16 -3.93 12.76
CA SER A 61 -12.67 -2.56 12.49
C SER A 61 -11.56 -1.59 12.08
N PHE A 62 -10.38 -1.74 12.69
CA PHE A 62 -9.18 -0.98 12.36
C PHE A 62 -8.72 -1.23 10.91
N GLU A 63 -8.59 -2.49 10.50
CA GLU A 63 -8.21 -2.83 9.13
C GLU A 63 -9.25 -2.33 8.12
N ARG A 64 -10.55 -2.40 8.44
CA ARG A 64 -11.62 -1.91 7.55
C ARG A 64 -11.48 -0.43 7.24
N GLU A 65 -11.11 0.38 8.23
CA GLU A 65 -10.90 1.83 8.02
C GLU A 65 -9.80 2.08 7.00
N TYR A 66 -8.64 1.44 7.16
CA TYR A 66 -7.52 1.60 6.21
C TYR A 66 -7.84 1.05 4.82
N ILE A 67 -8.53 -0.10 4.73
CA ILE A 67 -8.97 -0.64 3.45
C ILE A 67 -9.93 0.33 2.76
N ALA A 68 -10.89 0.91 3.50
CA ALA A 68 -11.81 1.90 2.95
C ALA A 68 -11.09 3.15 2.43
N LYS A 69 -10.07 3.65 3.15
CA LYS A 69 -9.20 4.74 2.68
C LYS A 69 -8.46 4.36 1.39
N MET A 70 -7.90 3.16 1.33
CA MET A 70 -7.21 2.66 0.12
C MET A 70 -8.15 2.50 -1.07
N VAL A 71 -9.38 1.99 -0.85
CA VAL A 71 -10.40 1.89 -1.90
C VAL A 71 -10.76 3.26 -2.44
N ARG A 72 -10.96 4.27 -1.57
CA ARG A 72 -11.30 5.64 -2.01
C ARG A 72 -10.18 6.30 -2.83
N LEU A 73 -8.93 6.04 -2.47
CA LEU A 73 -7.78 6.52 -3.26
C LEU A 73 -7.69 5.87 -4.65
N GLY A 74 -8.38 4.75 -4.87
CA GLY A 74 -8.48 4.09 -6.17
C GLY A 74 -7.16 3.75 -6.84
N THR A 75 -7.10 4.00 -8.15
CA THR A 75 -5.94 3.71 -8.98
C THR A 75 -5.01 4.93 -9.04
N GLY A 76 -4.15 5.04 -8.04
CA GLY A 76 -3.05 6.01 -8.02
C GLY A 76 -1.77 5.49 -8.68
N PRO A 77 -0.74 6.33 -8.86
CA PRO A 77 0.58 5.92 -9.38
C PRO A 77 1.43 5.15 -8.34
N LEU A 78 0.88 4.93 -7.14
CA LEU A 78 1.52 4.18 -6.05
C LEU A 78 0.66 2.95 -5.73
N GLY A 79 1.31 1.79 -5.63
CA GLY A 79 0.69 0.60 -5.03
C GLY A 79 0.61 0.77 -3.52
N LEU A 80 -0.51 0.38 -2.91
CA LEU A 80 -0.69 0.40 -1.47
C LEU A 80 -1.03 -1.01 -0.97
N THR A 81 -0.47 -1.37 0.18
CA THR A 81 -0.78 -2.62 0.87
C THR A 81 -1.06 -2.37 2.34
N LEU A 82 -2.08 -3.02 2.87
CA LEU A 82 -2.27 -3.18 4.30
C LEU A 82 -1.77 -4.58 4.68
N THR A 83 -0.80 -4.67 5.56
CA THR A 83 -0.29 -5.95 6.08
C THR A 83 -0.40 -6.03 7.60
N GLY A 84 -0.41 -7.24 8.13
CA GLY A 84 -0.45 -7.48 9.57
C GLY A 84 -1.42 -8.61 9.96
N PRO A 85 -1.43 -9.01 11.23
CA PRO A 85 -0.63 -8.42 12.30
C PRO A 85 0.83 -8.90 12.28
N ALA A 86 1.75 -8.11 12.84
CA ALA A 86 3.18 -8.42 12.87
C ALA A 86 3.50 -9.76 13.54
N TYR A 87 2.75 -10.15 14.57
CA TYR A 87 2.91 -11.44 15.26
C TYR A 87 2.41 -12.66 14.44
N GLN A 88 1.79 -12.45 13.29
CA GLN A 88 1.36 -13.50 12.34
C GLN A 88 2.15 -13.47 11.05
N ASP A 89 3.40 -13.00 11.08
CA ASP A 89 4.26 -12.92 9.90
C ASP A 89 3.81 -11.87 8.86
N ASN A 90 3.19 -10.77 9.31
CA ASN A 90 2.78 -9.64 8.45
C ASN A 90 2.05 -10.05 7.15
N PRO A 91 0.97 -10.86 7.21
CA PRO A 91 0.28 -11.30 6.02
C PRO A 91 -0.44 -10.11 5.38
N VAL A 92 -0.57 -10.11 4.06
CA VAL A 92 -1.34 -9.09 3.35
C VAL A 92 -2.82 -9.23 3.71
N ARG A 93 -3.40 -8.11 4.15
CA ARG A 93 -4.84 -7.95 4.39
C ARG A 93 -5.55 -7.37 3.19
N TYR A 94 -4.92 -6.42 2.51
CA TYR A 94 -5.43 -5.78 1.31
C TYR A 94 -4.30 -5.24 0.45
N ALA A 95 -4.53 -5.19 -0.86
CA ALA A 95 -3.64 -4.58 -1.83
C ALA A 95 -4.47 -3.86 -2.92
N THR A 96 -4.09 -2.62 -3.25
CA THR A 96 -4.79 -1.84 -4.29
C THR A 96 -4.60 -2.45 -5.66
N GLN A 97 -5.47 -2.08 -6.61
CA GLN A 97 -5.35 -2.52 -8.00
C GLN A 97 -3.99 -2.15 -8.62
N THR A 98 -3.47 -0.95 -8.36
CA THR A 98 -2.13 -0.54 -8.82
C THR A 98 -1.04 -1.51 -8.34
N PHE A 99 -1.14 -2.00 -7.10
CA PHE A 99 -0.18 -2.98 -6.58
C PHE A 99 -0.30 -4.33 -7.31
N GLN A 100 -1.53 -4.79 -7.55
CA GLN A 100 -1.79 -6.03 -8.29
C GLN A 100 -1.25 -5.96 -9.72
N GLU A 101 -1.52 -4.86 -10.43
CA GLU A 101 -1.03 -4.63 -11.81
C GLU A 101 0.51 -4.57 -11.86
N MET A 102 1.13 -3.87 -10.92
CA MET A 102 2.58 -3.74 -10.85
C MET A 102 3.28 -5.07 -10.60
N THR A 103 2.68 -5.94 -9.78
CA THR A 103 3.30 -7.21 -9.34
C THR A 103 2.82 -8.43 -10.14
N GLY A 104 1.71 -8.32 -10.86
CA GLY A 104 1.07 -9.44 -11.55
C GLY A 104 0.34 -10.44 -10.64
N TYR A 105 0.29 -10.19 -9.32
CA TYR A 105 -0.43 -11.03 -8.37
C TYR A 105 -1.84 -10.49 -8.13
N SER A 106 -2.83 -11.38 -8.18
CA SER A 106 -4.21 -11.04 -7.80
C SER A 106 -4.31 -10.81 -6.29
N LEU A 107 -5.30 -10.02 -5.86
CA LEU A 107 -5.60 -9.87 -4.43
C LEU A 107 -5.89 -11.21 -3.74
N ALA A 108 -6.55 -12.15 -4.44
CA ALA A 108 -6.83 -13.49 -3.92
C ALA A 108 -5.55 -14.29 -3.64
N THR A 109 -4.51 -14.10 -4.45
CA THR A 109 -3.19 -14.73 -4.25
C THR A 109 -2.38 -14.03 -3.16
N LEU A 110 -2.48 -12.69 -3.08
CA LEU A 110 -1.71 -11.90 -2.11
C LEU A 110 -2.23 -12.09 -0.69
N ARG A 111 -3.55 -12.15 -0.50
CA ARG A 111 -4.16 -12.20 0.84
C ARG A 111 -3.68 -13.42 1.63
N GLY A 112 -3.23 -13.16 2.85
CA GLY A 112 -2.68 -14.19 3.73
C GLY A 112 -1.19 -14.46 3.54
N GLU A 113 -0.59 -14.00 2.44
CA GLU A 113 0.83 -14.19 2.15
C GLU A 113 1.68 -13.03 2.69
N ASN A 114 2.96 -13.30 2.97
CA ASN A 114 3.93 -12.27 3.30
C ASN A 114 4.60 -11.72 2.03
N LEU A 115 4.76 -10.40 1.92
CA LEU A 115 5.31 -9.72 0.74
C LEU A 115 6.76 -10.08 0.38
N ARG A 116 7.47 -10.87 1.21
CA ARG A 116 8.72 -11.53 0.80
C ARG A 116 8.53 -12.42 -0.43
N LEU A 117 7.29 -12.80 -0.77
CA LEU A 117 6.95 -13.50 -2.01
C LEU A 117 7.46 -12.77 -3.28
N LEU A 118 7.65 -11.45 -3.20
CA LEU A 118 8.19 -10.64 -4.30
C LEU A 118 9.73 -10.69 -4.39
N GLN A 119 10.42 -11.29 -3.44
CA GLN A 119 11.88 -11.34 -3.40
C GLN A 119 12.41 -12.48 -4.29
N GLY A 120 13.63 -12.33 -4.79
CA GLY A 120 14.28 -13.34 -5.61
C GLY A 120 15.79 -13.14 -5.69
N PRO A 121 16.49 -13.79 -6.64
CA PRO A 121 17.95 -13.87 -6.64
C PRO A 121 18.71 -12.54 -6.65
N ALA A 122 18.16 -11.50 -7.27
CA ALA A 122 18.77 -10.17 -7.32
C ALA A 122 18.31 -9.23 -6.19
N THR A 123 17.44 -9.69 -5.29
CA THR A 123 16.99 -8.89 -4.16
C THR A 123 18.14 -8.63 -3.20
N ASP A 124 18.39 -7.35 -2.90
CA ASP A 124 19.44 -6.94 -1.99
C ASP A 124 19.07 -7.31 -0.53
N PRO A 125 19.85 -8.19 0.13
CA PRO A 125 19.59 -8.57 1.52
C PRO A 125 19.74 -7.41 2.50
N GLU A 126 20.57 -6.40 2.23
CA GLU A 126 20.74 -5.23 3.12
C GLU A 126 19.49 -4.35 3.12
N ALA A 127 18.88 -4.16 1.94
CA ALA A 127 17.61 -3.45 1.81
C ALA A 127 16.47 -4.21 2.53
N VAL A 128 16.46 -5.55 2.45
CA VAL A 128 15.50 -6.38 3.19
C VAL A 128 15.73 -6.26 4.70
N ALA A 129 16.99 -6.31 5.16
CA ALA A 129 17.32 -6.13 6.57
C ALA A 129 16.88 -4.76 7.11
N THR A 130 17.02 -3.70 6.32
CA THR A 130 16.56 -2.35 6.67
C THR A 130 15.04 -2.29 6.83
N LEU A 131 14.27 -3.01 5.99
CA LEU A 131 12.83 -3.12 6.15
C LEU A 131 12.46 -3.92 7.40
N GLN A 132 13.15 -5.04 7.65
CA GLN A 132 12.93 -5.85 8.84
C GLN A 132 13.22 -5.05 10.12
N GLU A 133 14.33 -4.31 10.15
CA GLU A 133 14.65 -3.42 11.26
C GLU A 133 13.53 -2.41 11.50
N GLY A 134 13.02 -1.77 10.44
CA GLY A 134 11.86 -0.87 10.54
C GLY A 134 10.66 -1.54 11.20
N VAL A 135 10.37 -2.79 10.82
CA VAL A 135 9.31 -3.59 11.46
C VAL A 135 9.57 -3.81 12.95
N ASP A 136 10.81 -4.16 13.31
CA ASP A 136 11.20 -4.53 14.67
C ASP A 136 11.18 -3.35 15.65
N ILE A 137 11.55 -2.15 15.17
CA ILE A 137 11.58 -0.92 15.99
C ILE A 137 10.36 -0.01 15.79
N TRP A 138 9.39 -0.47 14.99
CA TRP A 138 8.19 0.27 14.63
C TRP A 138 8.47 1.66 14.05
N GLU A 139 9.39 1.72 13.09
CA GLU A 139 9.74 2.97 12.40
C GLU A 139 9.41 2.90 10.91
N ARG A 140 9.09 4.08 10.36
CA ARG A 140 9.00 4.26 8.90
C ARG A 140 10.37 4.01 8.28
N ARG A 141 10.43 3.11 7.29
CA ARG A 141 11.63 2.86 6.48
C ARG A 141 11.28 2.92 5.00
N THR A 142 12.20 3.43 4.19
CA THR A 142 12.09 3.45 2.74
C THR A 142 13.36 2.89 2.13
N VAL A 143 13.22 1.93 1.22
CA VAL A 143 14.34 1.35 0.48
C VAL A 143 13.99 1.17 -0.98
N GLU A 144 15.01 0.93 -1.79
CA GLU A 144 14.86 0.45 -3.16
C GLU A 144 15.50 -0.92 -3.27
N LEU A 145 14.77 -1.89 -3.82
CA LEU A 145 15.25 -3.25 -4.00
C LEU A 145 14.71 -3.86 -5.30
N TRP A 146 15.34 -4.93 -5.76
CA TRP A 146 14.79 -5.76 -6.81
C TRP A 146 13.67 -6.64 -6.26
N ASN A 147 12.54 -6.60 -6.94
CA ASN A 147 11.43 -7.53 -6.75
C ASN A 147 11.09 -8.23 -8.07
N TYR A 148 10.31 -9.29 -7.97
CA TYR A 148 9.90 -10.15 -9.05
C TYR A 148 8.38 -10.16 -9.13
N ARG A 149 7.86 -10.07 -10.35
CA ARG A 149 6.44 -10.24 -10.64
C ARG A 149 6.07 -11.71 -10.64
N ALA A 150 4.77 -12.00 -10.69
CA ALA A 150 4.24 -13.36 -10.79
C ALA A 150 4.75 -14.15 -11.99
N ASP A 151 5.12 -13.48 -13.09
CA ASP A 151 5.72 -14.07 -14.29
C ASP A 151 7.25 -14.26 -14.19
N GLY A 152 7.87 -13.86 -13.08
CA GLY A 152 9.31 -13.87 -12.86
C GLY A 152 10.06 -12.66 -13.42
N THR A 153 9.37 -11.70 -14.04
CA THR A 153 10.00 -10.47 -14.54
C THR A 153 10.44 -9.60 -13.36
N ARG A 154 11.73 -9.24 -13.34
CA ARG A 154 12.29 -8.37 -12.30
C ARG A 154 11.92 -6.90 -12.53
N PHE A 155 11.74 -6.16 -11.45
CA PHE A 155 11.55 -4.72 -11.45
C PHE A 155 12.14 -4.08 -10.20
N ARG A 156 12.53 -2.82 -10.30
CA ARG A 156 13.04 -2.07 -9.15
C ARG A 156 11.86 -1.48 -8.40
N ASN A 157 11.68 -1.89 -7.14
CA ASN A 157 10.61 -1.44 -6.27
C ASN A 157 11.15 -0.44 -5.24
N ARG A 158 10.63 0.80 -5.25
CA ARG A 158 10.79 1.73 -4.14
C ARG A 158 9.64 1.56 -3.16
N VAL A 159 9.93 0.93 -2.03
CA VAL A 159 8.95 0.60 -0.99
C VAL A 159 9.18 1.43 0.26
N THR A 160 8.09 1.97 0.81
CA THR A 160 8.03 2.55 2.15
C THR A 160 7.12 1.69 3.00
N ILE A 161 7.57 1.32 4.19
CA ILE A 161 6.73 0.72 5.23
C ILE A 161 6.45 1.76 6.31
N VAL A 162 5.22 1.83 6.80
CA VAL A 162 4.77 2.77 7.82
C VAL A 162 3.99 1.99 8.89
N PRO A 163 4.39 2.05 10.17
CA PRO A 163 3.65 1.40 11.24
C PRO A 163 2.30 2.10 11.44
N LEU A 164 1.24 1.32 11.67
CA LEU A 164 -0.09 1.83 11.94
C LEU A 164 -0.45 1.56 13.40
N SER A 165 -0.69 2.63 14.16
CA SER A 165 -1.11 2.52 15.56
C SER A 165 -2.60 2.23 15.65
N GLY A 166 -2.96 1.14 16.32
CA GLY A 166 -4.33 0.78 16.65
C GLY A 166 -4.93 1.70 17.73
N PRO A 167 -6.23 1.53 18.04
CA PRO A 167 -6.93 2.38 19.02
C PRO A 167 -6.36 2.34 20.44
N ASP A 168 -5.66 1.28 20.80
CA ASP A 168 -5.00 1.10 22.10
C ASP A 168 -3.54 1.57 22.10
N GLY A 169 -3.07 2.16 20.99
CA GLY A 169 -1.69 2.59 20.79
C GLY A 169 -0.74 1.46 20.40
N SER A 170 -1.21 0.21 20.26
CA SER A 170 -0.38 -0.91 19.80
C SER A 170 -0.21 -0.87 18.28
N ILE A 171 0.99 -1.22 17.81
CA ILE A 171 1.29 -1.29 16.38
C ILE A 171 1.14 -2.73 15.93
N THR A 172 0.03 -3.04 15.28
CA THR A 172 -0.26 -4.38 14.78
C THR A 172 -0.07 -4.48 13.28
N ASN A 173 -0.40 -3.43 12.52
CA ASN A 173 -0.43 -3.46 11.06
C ASN A 173 0.52 -2.43 10.46
N TRP A 174 0.77 -2.59 9.16
CA TRP A 174 1.67 -1.76 8.39
C TRP A 174 1.00 -1.30 7.10
N LEU A 175 1.22 -0.03 6.77
CA LEU A 175 0.97 0.52 5.45
C LEU A 175 2.24 0.35 4.61
N GLY A 176 2.14 -0.37 3.50
CA GLY A 176 3.14 -0.40 2.45
C GLY A 176 2.77 0.56 1.33
N VAL A 177 3.75 1.32 0.85
CA VAL A 177 3.62 2.23 -0.30
C VAL A 177 4.72 1.89 -1.31
N GLN A 178 4.35 1.43 -2.49
CA GLN A 178 5.27 0.91 -3.49
C GLN A 178 5.18 1.68 -4.81
N LYS A 179 6.32 1.81 -5.50
CA LYS A 179 6.41 2.35 -6.85
C LYS A 179 7.45 1.56 -7.64
N ALA A 180 7.07 1.04 -8.80
CA ALA A 180 8.03 0.53 -9.76
C ALA A 180 8.76 1.71 -10.40
N ILE A 181 10.09 1.76 -10.27
CA ILE A 181 10.92 2.86 -10.77
C ILE A 181 11.74 2.49 -12.00
N ASP A 182 11.94 1.20 -12.26
CA ASP A 182 12.63 0.71 -13.46
C ASP A 182 12.18 -0.73 -13.79
N THR A 183 12.15 -1.08 -15.07
CA THR A 183 11.98 -2.46 -15.53
C THR A 183 13.27 -2.94 -16.18
N ALA A 184 13.58 -4.23 -16.03
CA ALA A 184 14.81 -4.83 -16.56
C ALA A 184 15.09 -4.56 -18.05
N ASP A 185 14.05 -4.19 -18.79
CA ASP A 185 14.04 -4.03 -20.23
C ASP A 185 14.34 -2.56 -20.62
N GLY A 186 14.62 -1.69 -19.65
CA GLY A 186 14.81 -0.25 -19.84
C GLY A 186 13.52 0.47 -20.24
N SER A 187 12.38 -0.23 -20.24
CA SER A 187 11.08 0.41 -20.42
C SER A 187 10.66 1.06 -19.10
N LEU A 188 10.67 2.39 -19.08
CA LEU A 188 9.93 3.14 -18.06
C LEU A 188 8.48 2.65 -18.13
N LEU A 189 7.96 2.06 -17.05
CA LEU A 189 6.53 2.15 -16.82
C LEU A 189 6.23 3.63 -16.75
N VAL A 190 5.61 4.17 -17.79
CA VAL A 190 5.17 5.56 -17.85
C VAL A 190 4.02 5.70 -16.85
N ALA A 191 4.36 5.74 -15.55
CA ALA A 191 3.54 6.41 -14.56
C ALA A 191 3.89 7.90 -14.71
N GLN A 192 2.92 8.66 -15.20
CA GLN A 192 3.04 10.09 -15.44
C GLN A 192 3.77 10.79 -14.30
N SER A 193 4.73 11.63 -14.70
CA SER A 193 5.62 12.42 -13.87
C SER A 193 4.88 13.23 -12.82
N ALA A 194 4.98 12.79 -11.56
CA ALA A 194 4.67 13.58 -10.38
C ALA A 194 5.55 13.13 -9.20
N ASP A 195 6.86 12.97 -9.41
CA ASP A 195 7.79 12.73 -8.30
C ASP A 195 9.25 13.04 -8.72
N THR A 196 9.55 14.34 -8.82
CA THR A 196 10.93 14.84 -8.73
C THR A 196 10.86 16.18 -8.01
N SER A 197 10.97 16.15 -6.69
CA SER A 197 11.70 17.10 -5.80
C SER A 197 11.30 16.83 -4.36
#